data_AF-A0AAD6WRJ5-F1
#
_entry.id   AF-A0AAD6WRJ5-F1
#
_cell.length_a   1.000
_cell.length_b   1.000
_cell.length_c   1.000
_cell.angle_alpha   90.00
_cell.angle_beta   90.00
_cell.angle_gamma   90.00
#
_symmetry.space_group_name_H-M   'P 1'
#
loop_
_entity.id
_entity.type
_entity.pdbx_description
1 polymer ?
#
loop_
_entity_poly.entity_id
_entity_poly.type
_entity_poly.pdbx_seq_one_letter_code
_entity_poly.pdbx_strand_id
1 'polypeptide(L)'
;MSYSLHRTLTPSNTRGGLVNALLFFEDGTRLASGGDDEVLRIWDVRSGDCQEFTDSGWGQITNLTIMLDPAVGDTQGLLIGTGRGLVSMYPWHKRTMQFNRQAATNTAVFAAPVESQAFDAARSRFVAASQLGNVKMYAIRDCRMVLVWSFSMGSSIPRSLEFMGDNSETLLIHTLTTGTVLCCDSSTGELTVESQRLRGGVGFVAFSPDKQQKAVHNLSIDRYELYGPADSGPSPISRFGCSRKIKGAAFAEGVRIICGGDEGTVYVCNIPNHEIEQELIQDDYGTICALTTCSTRNYHLIASAAGELPACVYIWGKPTQLRQAEDMEQELERQQLEAQTALDAATLAQSRQEAESLRAEWAAKVENVRRLKANVERKRTRNLILRRFLVLSILILPIVMTLWCHYALV
;
A
#
# COMPACT_ATOMS: atom_id res chain seq x y z
N MET A 1 -6.84 3.00 -13.32
CA MET A 1 -6.68 1.75 -12.57
C MET A 1 -7.65 1.71 -11.40
N SER A 2 -8.15 0.52 -11.10
CA SER A 2 -9.04 0.20 -9.99
C SER A 2 -8.27 -0.27 -8.74
N TYR A 3 -8.92 -0.29 -7.58
CA TYR A 3 -8.39 -0.97 -6.40
C TYR A 3 -8.35 -2.48 -6.63
N SER A 4 -7.34 -3.16 -6.11
CA SER A 4 -7.27 -4.63 -6.10
C SER A 4 -6.90 -5.13 -4.71
N LEU A 5 -7.26 -6.38 -4.41
CA LEU A 5 -6.89 -7.01 -3.14
C LEU A 5 -5.35 -7.10 -3.06
N HIS A 6 -4.78 -6.40 -2.09
CA HIS A 6 -3.35 -6.39 -1.83
C HIS A 6 -2.96 -7.47 -0.83
N ARG A 7 -3.77 -7.65 0.23
CA ARG A 7 -3.55 -8.65 1.28
C ARG A 7 -4.80 -8.93 2.09
N THR A 8 -4.90 -10.15 2.62
CA THR A 8 -5.82 -10.52 3.70
C THR A 8 -5.03 -10.73 4.98
N LEU A 9 -5.40 -10.03 6.06
CA LEU A 9 -4.81 -10.12 7.38
C LEU A 9 -5.69 -11.01 8.25
N THR A 10 -5.20 -12.21 8.56
CA THR A 10 -5.94 -13.21 9.32
C THR A 10 -5.37 -13.32 10.73
N PRO A 11 -6.20 -13.24 11.79
CA PRO A 11 -5.72 -13.33 13.16
C PRO A 11 -5.19 -14.73 13.48
N SER A 12 -4.18 -14.78 14.33
CA SER A 12 -3.56 -16.04 14.77
C SER A 12 -4.49 -16.90 15.64
N ASN A 13 -5.48 -16.26 16.28
CA ASN A 13 -6.42 -16.88 17.20
C ASN A 13 -7.86 -16.72 16.69
N THR A 14 -8.67 -17.77 16.82
CA THR A 14 -10.04 -17.88 16.28
C THR A 14 -11.12 -17.35 17.22
N ARG A 15 -10.76 -16.53 18.23
CA ARG A 15 -11.78 -15.82 19.03
C ARG A 15 -12.53 -14.89 18.08
N GLY A 16 -13.74 -15.29 17.72
CA GLY A 16 -14.60 -14.55 16.81
C GLY A 16 -15.18 -13.32 17.45
N GLY A 17 -15.69 -12.44 16.60
CA GLY A 17 -16.26 -11.18 17.02
C GLY A 17 -16.18 -10.17 15.89
N LEU A 18 -17.06 -9.17 15.93
CA LEU A 18 -17.03 -8.10 14.93
C LEU A 18 -15.75 -7.29 15.11
N VAL A 19 -15.08 -6.97 14.01
CA VAL A 19 -14.07 -5.90 14.00
C VAL A 19 -14.83 -4.58 14.01
N ASN A 20 -14.77 -3.87 15.15
CA ASN A 20 -15.50 -2.63 15.36
C ASN A 20 -14.69 -1.40 14.94
N ALA A 21 -13.36 -1.50 14.96
CA ALA A 21 -12.47 -0.38 14.72
C ALA A 21 -11.26 -0.79 13.88
N LEU A 22 -10.95 0.02 12.86
CA LEU A 22 -9.75 -0.05 12.06
C LEU A 22 -9.10 1.34 11.99
N LEU A 23 -7.78 1.40 12.07
CA LEU A 23 -7.04 2.65 11.98
C LEU A 23 -5.68 2.43 11.31
N PHE A 24 -5.43 3.09 10.18
CA PHE A 24 -4.10 3.14 9.59
C PHE A 24 -3.19 4.06 10.39
N PHE A 25 -1.91 3.70 10.44
CA PHE A 25 -0.86 4.62 10.86
C PHE A 25 -0.50 5.56 9.69
N GLU A 26 0.08 6.73 9.98
CA GLU A 26 0.40 7.76 8.97
C GLU A 26 1.26 7.24 7.81
N ASP A 27 2.11 6.25 8.07
CA ASP A 27 3.01 5.65 7.08
C ASP A 27 2.31 4.65 6.14
N GLY A 28 1.08 4.22 6.44
CA GLY A 28 0.33 3.21 5.70
C GLY A 28 0.95 1.81 5.69
N THR A 29 2.05 1.61 6.42
CA THR A 29 2.73 0.32 6.56
C THR A 29 2.13 -0.54 7.66
N ARG A 30 1.34 0.08 8.54
CA ARG A 30 0.68 -0.57 9.66
C ARG A 30 -0.78 -0.23 9.77
N LEU A 31 -1.49 -1.16 10.40
CA LEU A 31 -2.91 -1.03 10.71
C LEU A 31 -3.15 -1.49 12.16
N ALA A 32 -3.95 -0.75 12.90
CA ALA A 32 -4.51 -1.20 14.17
C ALA A 32 -5.94 -1.71 13.93
N SER A 33 -6.31 -2.82 14.57
CA SER A 33 -7.69 -3.32 14.60
C SER A 33 -8.11 -3.71 16.01
N GLY A 34 -9.40 -3.56 16.31
CA GLY A 34 -9.98 -4.00 17.57
C GLY A 34 -11.46 -4.32 17.42
N GLY A 35 -11.97 -5.23 18.25
CA GLY A 35 -13.32 -5.74 18.12
C GLY A 35 -13.88 -6.38 19.38
N ASP A 36 -14.88 -7.24 19.18
CA ASP A 36 -15.61 -7.90 20.27
C ASP A 36 -14.79 -8.97 21.01
N ASP A 37 -13.69 -9.42 20.42
CA ASP A 37 -12.80 -10.40 21.03
C ASP A 37 -11.87 -9.80 22.10
N GLU A 38 -12.00 -8.50 22.35
CA GLU A 38 -11.27 -7.74 23.38
C GLU A 38 -9.75 -7.64 23.11
N VAL A 39 -9.31 -7.94 21.87
CA VAL A 39 -7.90 -7.94 21.48
C VAL A 39 -7.59 -6.74 20.58
N LEU A 40 -6.60 -5.94 20.97
CA LEU A 40 -5.98 -4.97 20.07
C LEU A 40 -4.94 -5.68 19.22
N ARG A 41 -5.01 -5.51 17.90
CA ARG A 41 -4.01 -6.05 16.97
C ARG A 41 -3.33 -4.95 16.21
N ILE A 42 -2.01 -5.04 16.12
CA ILE A 42 -1.18 -4.19 15.27
C ILE A 42 -0.58 -5.05 14.18
N TRP A 43 -0.93 -4.72 12.94
CA TRP A 43 -0.55 -5.45 11.74
C TRP A 43 0.53 -4.71 10.99
N ASP A 44 1.50 -5.43 10.47
CA ASP A 44 2.31 -4.99 9.34
C ASP A 44 1.56 -5.31 8.04
N VAL A 45 1.20 -4.28 7.28
CA VAL A 45 0.34 -4.37 6.08
C VAL A 45 1.04 -5.13 4.95
N ARG A 46 2.38 -5.16 4.93
CA ARG A 46 3.15 -5.78 3.84
C ARG A 46 3.39 -7.26 4.08
N SER A 47 3.83 -7.63 5.28
CA SER A 47 4.14 -9.01 5.67
C SER A 47 2.89 -9.77 6.11
N GLY A 48 1.94 -9.09 6.75
CA GLY A 48 0.82 -9.71 7.46
C GLY A 48 1.15 -10.08 8.91
N ASP A 49 2.35 -9.77 9.39
CA ASP A 49 2.74 -10.04 10.77
C ASP A 49 1.86 -9.27 11.75
N CYS A 50 1.48 -9.92 12.84
CA CYS A 50 0.51 -9.41 13.79
C CYS A 50 1.06 -9.44 15.22
N GLN A 51 0.93 -8.33 15.93
CA GLN A 51 1.16 -8.24 17.36
C GLN A 51 -0.18 -8.06 18.08
N GLU A 52 -0.47 -8.94 19.03
CA GLU A 52 -1.71 -8.92 19.80
C GLU A 52 -1.48 -8.39 21.22
N PHE A 53 -2.38 -7.51 21.68
CA PHE A 53 -2.35 -6.90 23.00
C PHE A 53 -3.72 -7.08 23.67
N THR A 54 -3.71 -7.42 24.97
CA THR A 54 -4.91 -7.60 25.78
C THR A 54 -4.74 -7.01 27.17
N ASP A 55 -5.84 -6.52 27.72
CA ASP A 55 -5.95 -6.10 29.12
C ASP A 55 -7.30 -6.57 29.69
N SER A 56 -7.28 -7.17 30.88
CA SER A 56 -8.46 -7.69 31.56
C SER A 56 -9.59 -6.65 31.76
N GLY A 57 -9.25 -5.36 31.78
CA GLY A 57 -10.20 -4.28 32.00
C GLY A 57 -10.97 -3.83 30.75
N TRP A 58 -10.49 -4.10 29.53
CA TRP A 58 -10.98 -3.44 28.33
C TRP A 58 -12.44 -3.78 28.00
N GLY A 59 -12.80 -5.06 27.91
CA GLY A 59 -14.04 -5.42 27.21
C GLY A 59 -13.90 -5.26 25.69
N GLN A 60 -15.01 -5.19 24.95
CA GLN A 60 -14.95 -4.98 23.50
C GLN A 60 -14.22 -3.68 23.17
N ILE A 61 -13.37 -3.68 22.14
CA ILE A 61 -12.82 -2.44 21.60
C ILE A 61 -13.88 -1.84 20.68
N THR A 62 -14.29 -0.61 20.94
CA THR A 62 -15.39 0.05 20.22
C THR A 62 -14.91 1.11 19.24
N ASN A 63 -13.78 1.75 19.53
CA ASN A 63 -13.15 2.73 18.65
C ASN A 63 -11.65 2.85 18.94
N LEU A 64 -10.91 3.35 17.94
CA LEU A 64 -9.48 3.58 17.99
C LEU A 64 -9.20 4.99 17.45
N THR A 65 -8.29 5.72 18.08
CA THR A 65 -7.85 7.04 17.61
C THR A 65 -6.35 7.20 17.81
N ILE A 66 -5.67 7.76 16.82
CA ILE A 66 -4.23 8.01 16.91
C ILE A 66 -3.95 9.35 17.59
N MET A 67 -3.05 9.33 18.57
CA MET A 67 -2.49 10.50 19.23
C MET A 67 -1.22 10.91 18.48
N LEU A 68 -1.37 11.85 17.57
CA LEU A 68 -0.28 12.47 16.80
C LEU A 68 0.06 13.80 17.44
N ASP A 69 0.75 13.77 18.57
CA ASP A 69 1.16 15.00 19.24
C ASP A 69 2.52 15.48 18.69
N PRO A 70 2.57 16.58 17.92
CA PRO A 70 3.84 17.13 17.45
C PRO A 70 4.73 17.62 18.60
N ALA A 71 4.16 18.00 19.75
CA ALA A 71 4.90 18.46 20.92
C ALA A 71 5.57 17.32 21.70
N VAL A 72 5.12 16.07 21.54
CA VAL A 72 5.64 14.89 22.28
C VAL A 72 6.78 14.18 21.51
N GLY A 73 7.25 14.76 20.41
CA GLY A 73 8.47 14.33 19.71
C GLY A 73 8.32 12.96 19.03
N ASP A 74 9.19 12.01 19.39
CA ASP A 74 9.25 10.67 18.81
C ASP A 74 8.26 9.66 19.46
N THR A 75 7.52 10.06 20.50
CA THR A 75 6.51 9.19 21.14
C THR A 75 5.11 9.56 20.67
N GLN A 76 4.39 8.59 20.12
CA GLN A 76 2.97 8.67 19.76
C GLN A 76 2.16 7.76 20.68
N GLY A 77 0.84 7.77 20.54
CA GLY A 77 -0.05 6.96 21.37
C GLY A 77 -1.29 6.51 20.63
N LEU A 78 -1.84 5.37 21.05
CA LEU A 78 -3.12 4.87 20.57
C LEU A 78 -4.14 5.09 21.68
N LEU A 79 -5.20 5.81 21.39
CA LEU A 79 -6.36 5.90 22.27
C LEU A 79 -7.32 4.77 21.89
N ILE A 80 -7.71 4.00 22.90
CA ILE A 80 -8.57 2.82 22.78
C ILE A 80 -9.82 3.09 23.61
N GLY A 81 -10.96 3.27 22.93
CA GLY A 81 -12.27 3.29 23.58
C GLY A 81 -12.85 1.89 23.69
N THR A 82 -13.48 1.60 24.82
CA THR A 82 -13.99 0.25 25.10
C THR A 82 -15.46 0.19 25.49
N GLY A 83 -16.04 -1.00 25.33
CA GLY A 83 -17.40 -1.36 25.70
C GLY A 83 -17.68 -1.26 27.20
N ARG A 84 -16.64 -1.29 28.04
CA ARG A 84 -16.76 -1.08 29.48
C ARG A 84 -16.61 0.39 29.90
N GLY A 85 -16.59 1.30 28.92
CA GLY A 85 -16.51 2.74 29.18
C GLY A 85 -15.10 3.21 29.51
N LEU A 86 -14.06 2.43 29.23
CA LEU A 86 -12.68 2.86 29.43
C LEU A 86 -12.15 3.57 28.19
N VAL A 87 -11.37 4.62 28.42
CA VAL A 87 -10.38 5.09 27.44
C VAL A 87 -9.00 4.76 27.96
N SER A 88 -8.25 3.96 27.21
CA SER A 88 -6.85 3.61 27.51
C SER A 88 -5.92 4.25 26.50
N MET A 89 -4.75 4.68 26.95
CA MET A 89 -3.70 5.21 26.08
C MET A 89 -2.53 4.23 26.00
N TYR A 90 -2.09 3.93 24.79
CA TYR A 90 -1.03 2.97 24.52
C TYR A 90 0.13 3.66 23.77
N PRO A 91 1.17 4.14 24.48
CA PRO A 91 2.26 4.87 23.86
C PRO A 91 3.22 3.95 23.09
N TRP A 92 3.78 4.45 21.98
CA TRP A 92 4.84 3.80 21.22
C TRP A 92 5.84 4.81 20.67
N HIS A 93 7.03 4.33 20.33
CA HIS A 93 8.08 5.15 19.75
C HIS A 93 8.05 5.07 18.21
N LYS A 94 7.94 6.19 17.49
CA LYS A 94 7.81 6.25 16.02
C LYS A 94 8.88 5.47 15.25
N ARG A 95 10.14 5.52 15.73
CA ARG A 95 11.29 4.90 15.05
C ARG A 95 11.47 3.42 15.35
N THR A 96 11.48 3.04 16.62
CA THR A 96 11.70 1.63 17.02
C THR A 96 10.41 0.82 16.94
N MET A 97 9.27 1.50 17.03
CA MET A 97 7.93 0.93 16.96
C MET A 97 7.75 -0.21 17.96
N GLN A 98 8.49 -0.09 19.07
CA GLN A 98 8.30 -0.91 20.24
C GLN A 98 7.11 -0.34 21.01
N PHE A 99 6.06 -1.14 21.03
CA PHE A 99 4.93 -0.92 21.93
C PHE A 99 5.40 -1.24 23.35
N ASN A 100 5.53 -0.21 24.17
CA ASN A 100 5.89 -0.42 25.56
C ASN A 100 4.64 -0.87 26.30
N ARG A 101 4.63 -2.13 26.77
CA ARG A 101 3.62 -2.67 27.70
C ARG A 101 3.60 -1.94 29.06
N GLN A 102 4.41 -0.89 29.23
CA GLN A 102 4.53 -0.13 30.46
C GLN A 102 3.20 0.58 30.72
N ALA A 103 2.39 -0.08 31.56
CA ALA A 103 1.06 0.27 32.06
C ALA A 103 0.40 1.48 31.39
N ALA A 104 -0.61 1.21 30.56
CA ALA A 104 -1.61 2.19 30.14
C ALA A 104 -2.03 3.02 31.37
N THR A 105 -1.46 4.22 31.51
CA THR A 105 -1.62 4.99 32.74
C THR A 105 -2.73 6.01 32.54
N ASN A 106 -3.75 5.84 33.37
CA ASN A 106 -5.00 6.56 33.53
C ASN A 106 -6.16 6.05 32.68
N THR A 107 -7.17 5.51 33.34
CA THR A 107 -8.43 5.02 32.80
C THR A 107 -9.48 6.11 32.94
N ALA A 108 -9.90 6.73 31.84
CA ALA A 108 -11.11 7.55 31.86
C ALA A 108 -12.33 6.61 31.88
N VAL A 109 -13.07 6.59 32.99
CA VAL A 109 -14.21 5.67 33.20
C VAL A 109 -15.52 6.42 32.95
N PHE A 110 -16.14 6.14 31.81
CA PHE A 110 -17.54 6.41 31.56
C PHE A 110 -18.38 5.29 32.20
N ALA A 111 -19.60 5.61 32.64
CA ALA A 111 -20.53 4.61 33.17
C ALA A 111 -21.22 3.77 32.07
N ALA A 112 -20.82 3.95 30.81
CA ALA A 112 -21.39 3.33 29.62
C ALA A 112 -20.30 3.19 28.54
N PRO A 113 -20.51 2.32 27.53
CA PRO A 113 -19.55 2.13 26.43
C PRO A 113 -19.09 3.44 25.82
N VAL A 114 -17.80 3.54 25.50
CA VAL A 114 -17.26 4.67 24.73
C VAL A 114 -17.75 4.52 23.30
N GLU A 115 -18.51 5.49 22.82
CA GLU A 115 -19.14 5.48 21.51
C GLU A 115 -18.23 6.09 20.45
N SER A 116 -17.65 7.25 20.74
CA SER A 116 -16.86 8.02 19.78
C SER A 116 -15.75 8.81 20.46
N GLN A 117 -14.70 9.10 19.69
CA GLN A 117 -13.50 9.82 20.11
C GLN A 117 -13.00 10.72 18.98
N ALA A 118 -12.34 11.82 19.34
CA ALA A 118 -11.59 12.66 18.42
C ALA A 118 -10.36 13.24 19.10
N PHE A 119 -9.25 13.35 18.37
CA PHE A 119 -7.99 13.91 18.84
C PHE A 119 -7.75 15.29 18.22
N ASP A 120 -7.33 16.25 19.06
CA ASP A 120 -6.90 17.59 18.68
C ASP A 120 -5.37 17.66 18.86
N ALA A 121 -4.67 17.45 17.75
CA ALA A 121 -3.22 17.48 17.68
C ALA A 121 -2.63 18.87 17.94
N ALA A 122 -3.37 19.94 17.62
CA ALA A 122 -2.88 21.31 17.79
C ALA A 122 -2.78 21.70 19.27
N ARG A 123 -3.63 21.10 20.12
CA ARG A 123 -3.72 21.42 21.55
C ARG A 123 -3.42 20.22 22.46
N SER A 124 -2.90 19.12 21.91
CA SER A 124 -2.52 17.92 22.67
C SER A 124 -3.64 17.41 23.58
N ARG A 125 -4.85 17.30 23.04
CA ARG A 125 -6.05 16.94 23.81
C ARG A 125 -6.96 16.03 23.00
N PHE A 126 -7.88 15.36 23.67
CA PHE A 126 -8.88 14.53 23.01
C PHE A 126 -10.22 14.64 23.71
N VAL A 127 -11.27 14.40 22.95
CA VAL A 127 -12.63 14.26 23.46
C VAL A 127 -13.09 12.83 23.28
N ALA A 128 -13.83 12.33 24.27
CA ALA A 128 -14.49 11.06 24.20
C ALA A 128 -15.94 11.21 24.67
N ALA A 129 -16.83 10.40 24.09
CA ALA A 129 -18.22 10.37 24.49
C ALA A 129 -18.73 8.95 24.68
N SER A 130 -19.66 8.80 25.60
CA SER A 130 -20.31 7.51 25.90
C SER A 130 -21.70 7.41 25.29
N GLN A 131 -22.21 6.19 25.18
CA GLN A 131 -23.57 5.93 24.69
C GLN A 131 -24.70 6.59 25.50
N LEU A 132 -24.44 6.98 26.75
CA LEU A 132 -25.40 7.73 27.58
C LEU A 132 -25.25 9.25 27.46
N GLY A 133 -24.57 9.74 26.43
CA GLY A 133 -24.45 11.17 26.15
C GLY A 133 -23.51 11.93 27.10
N ASN A 134 -22.71 11.25 27.90
CA ASN A 134 -21.64 11.94 28.64
C ASN A 134 -20.48 12.22 27.69
N VAL A 135 -20.07 13.47 27.62
CA VAL A 135 -18.96 13.96 26.80
C VAL A 135 -17.89 14.52 27.73
N LYS A 136 -16.64 14.10 27.54
CA LYS A 136 -15.50 14.51 28.39
C LYS A 136 -14.31 14.89 27.52
N MET A 137 -13.70 16.03 27.84
CA MET A 137 -12.47 16.51 27.21
C MET A 137 -11.28 16.27 28.14
N TYR A 138 -10.18 15.79 27.58
CA TYR A 138 -8.95 15.52 28.32
C TYR A 138 -7.76 16.16 27.63
N ALA A 139 -6.95 16.88 28.40
CA ALA A 139 -5.63 17.29 27.96
C ALA A 139 -4.65 16.14 28.20
N ILE A 140 -3.70 15.98 27.29
CA ILE A 140 -2.62 15.01 27.41
C ILE A 140 -1.36 15.77 27.83
N ARG A 141 -0.79 15.37 28.98
CA ARG A 141 0.43 15.95 29.53
C ARG A 141 1.34 14.83 30.01
N ASP A 142 2.55 14.72 29.47
CA ASP A 142 3.53 13.68 29.82
C ASP A 142 2.94 12.26 29.79
N CYS A 143 2.21 11.93 28.72
CA CYS A 143 1.48 10.67 28.58
C CYS A 143 0.48 10.40 29.73
N ARG A 144 -0.11 11.44 30.31
CA ARG A 144 -1.23 11.35 31.26
C ARG A 144 -2.42 12.13 30.77
N MET A 145 -3.59 11.55 31.00
CA MET A 145 -4.87 12.17 30.65
C MET A 145 -5.40 12.97 31.85
N VAL A 146 -5.67 14.25 31.63
CA VAL A 146 -6.18 15.19 32.63
C VAL A 146 -7.53 15.71 32.16
N LEU A 147 -8.59 15.44 32.92
CA LEU A 147 -9.93 15.93 32.59
C LEU A 147 -9.93 17.47 32.60
N VAL A 148 -10.38 18.08 31.50
CA VAL A 148 -10.51 19.53 31.32
C VAL A 148 -11.93 19.96 31.68
N TRP A 149 -12.92 19.34 31.02
CA TRP A 149 -14.33 19.58 31.26
C TRP A 149 -15.15 18.34 30.93
N SER A 150 -16.38 18.33 31.42
CA SER A 150 -17.36 17.30 31.10
C SER A 150 -18.77 17.85 31.17
N PHE A 151 -19.64 17.39 30.28
CA PHE A 151 -21.07 17.63 30.38
C PHE A 151 -21.86 16.41 29.91
N SER A 152 -23.17 16.42 30.17
CA SER A 152 -24.10 15.40 29.69
C SER A 152 -25.13 16.05 28.78
N MET A 153 -25.32 15.50 27.59
CA MET A 153 -26.36 15.93 26.65
C MET A 153 -27.68 15.16 26.82
N GLY A 154 -27.84 14.45 27.95
CA GLY A 154 -28.96 13.53 28.18
C GLY A 154 -28.81 12.21 27.41
N SER A 155 -29.90 11.44 27.30
CA SER A 155 -29.88 10.05 26.78
C SER A 155 -29.65 9.91 25.26
N SER A 156 -29.03 10.89 24.61
CA SER A 156 -28.73 10.85 23.18
C SER A 156 -27.33 10.30 22.92
N ILE A 157 -27.21 9.38 21.96
CA ILE A 157 -25.94 8.71 21.63
C ILE A 157 -25.08 9.62 20.73
N PRO A 158 -23.88 10.05 21.18
CA PRO A 158 -22.98 10.92 20.42
C PRO A 158 -22.20 10.08 19.41
N ARG A 159 -22.71 10.02 18.18
CA ARG A 159 -22.24 9.10 17.15
C ARG A 159 -20.89 9.49 16.55
N SER A 160 -20.60 10.78 16.49
CA SER A 160 -19.34 11.32 15.97
C SER A 160 -19.01 12.62 16.68
N LEU A 161 -17.73 12.79 16.95
CA LEU A 161 -17.11 13.99 17.52
C LEU A 161 -16.10 14.49 16.50
N GLU A 162 -16.08 15.79 16.22
CA GLU A 162 -15.11 16.37 15.28
C GLU A 162 -14.75 17.80 15.68
N PHE A 163 -13.45 18.08 15.73
CA PHE A 163 -12.94 19.44 15.96
C PHE A 163 -12.96 20.26 14.67
N MET A 164 -13.48 21.48 14.74
CA MET A 164 -13.63 22.41 13.63
C MET A 164 -12.97 23.75 13.92
N GLY A 165 -12.69 24.48 12.85
CA GLY A 165 -11.96 25.75 12.87
C GLY A 165 -10.45 25.55 12.87
N ASP A 166 -9.71 26.55 12.40
CA ASP A 166 -8.25 26.48 12.23
C ASP A 166 -7.53 26.16 13.56
N ASN A 167 -8.10 26.60 14.67
CA ASN A 167 -7.57 26.39 16.01
C ASN A 167 -8.32 25.30 16.80
N SER A 168 -9.12 24.46 16.13
CA SER A 168 -9.98 23.46 16.79
C SER A 168 -10.84 24.08 17.90
N GLU A 169 -11.42 25.25 17.62
CA GLU A 169 -12.15 26.07 18.59
C GLU A 169 -13.57 25.55 18.82
N THR A 170 -14.17 24.95 17.79
CA THR A 170 -15.52 24.40 17.85
C THR A 170 -15.47 22.87 17.84
N LEU A 171 -16.27 22.23 18.68
CA LEU A 171 -16.49 20.80 18.64
C LEU A 171 -17.91 20.51 18.13
N LEU A 172 -17.99 19.73 17.06
CA LEU A 172 -19.26 19.20 16.52
C LEU A 172 -19.56 17.84 17.11
N ILE A 173 -20.82 17.64 17.51
CA ILE A 173 -21.32 16.39 18.08
C ILE A 173 -22.56 15.97 17.30
N HIS A 174 -22.44 14.88 16.53
CA HIS A 174 -23.55 14.33 15.76
C HIS A 174 -24.26 13.26 16.56
N THR A 175 -25.59 13.28 16.56
CA THR A 175 -26.40 12.42 17.43
C THR A 175 -27.18 11.36 16.67
N LEU A 176 -27.19 10.13 17.19
CA LEU A 176 -27.76 8.97 16.51
C LEU A 176 -29.25 9.12 16.21
N THR A 177 -30.08 9.36 17.23
CA THR A 177 -31.55 9.21 17.09
C THR A 177 -32.22 10.50 16.63
N THR A 178 -31.75 11.66 17.09
CA THR A 178 -32.44 12.94 16.83
C THR A 178 -31.99 13.61 15.54
N GLY A 179 -30.83 13.23 15.02
CA GLY A 179 -30.19 13.90 13.88
C GLY A 179 -29.66 15.29 14.23
N THR A 180 -29.63 15.64 15.51
CA THR A 180 -29.13 16.92 15.99
C THR A 180 -27.62 16.93 15.86
N VAL A 181 -27.08 18.05 15.39
CA VAL A 181 -25.67 18.38 15.45
C VAL A 181 -25.53 19.48 16.48
N LEU A 182 -24.91 19.16 17.62
CA LEU A 182 -24.59 20.14 18.63
C LEU A 182 -23.23 20.74 18.31
N CYS A 183 -23.13 22.04 18.54
CA CYS A 183 -21.90 22.79 18.45
C CYS A 183 -21.55 23.25 19.86
N CYS A 184 -20.28 23.13 20.25
CA CYS A 184 -19.83 23.65 21.53
C CYS A 184 -18.43 24.24 21.42
N ASP A 185 -18.13 25.20 22.29
CA ASP A 185 -16.78 25.70 22.46
C ASP A 185 -15.91 24.55 22.99
N SER A 186 -14.88 24.19 22.23
CA SER A 186 -14.00 23.07 22.54
C SER A 186 -13.17 23.28 23.82
N SER A 187 -12.98 24.52 24.27
CA SER A 187 -12.17 24.90 25.42
C SER A 187 -12.98 24.89 26.71
N THR A 188 -14.25 25.28 26.65
CA THR A 188 -15.14 25.37 27.82
C THR A 188 -16.16 24.24 27.90
N GLY A 189 -16.52 23.63 26.77
CA GLY A 189 -17.62 22.67 26.65
C GLY A 189 -19.00 23.32 26.64
N GLU A 190 -19.09 24.65 26.56
CA GLU A 190 -20.36 25.37 26.50
C GLU A 190 -21.04 25.18 25.14
N LEU A 191 -22.31 24.76 25.16
CA LEU A 191 -23.11 24.58 23.96
C LEU A 191 -23.39 25.95 23.32
N THR A 192 -23.16 26.07 22.02
CA THR A 192 -23.56 27.26 21.27
C THR A 192 -25.04 27.17 20.88
N VAL A 193 -25.65 28.32 20.62
CA VAL A 193 -27.09 28.41 20.27
C VAL A 193 -27.39 27.81 18.89
N GLU A 194 -26.36 27.63 18.07
CA GLU A 194 -26.45 27.16 16.69
C GLU A 194 -26.46 25.63 16.62
N SER A 195 -27.58 25.02 17.00
CA SER A 195 -27.81 23.59 16.75
C SER A 195 -28.42 23.36 15.37
N GLN A 196 -27.81 22.50 14.57
CA GLN A 196 -28.36 22.05 13.29
C GLN A 196 -29.15 20.75 13.49
N ARG A 197 -30.15 20.49 12.64
CA ARG A 197 -30.84 19.20 12.60
C ARG A 197 -30.81 18.64 11.18
N LEU A 198 -30.22 17.46 11.04
CA LEU A 198 -30.16 16.70 9.78
C LEU A 198 -31.49 15.98 9.52
N ARG A 199 -31.68 15.50 8.29
CA ARG A 199 -32.95 14.95 7.77
C ARG A 199 -33.31 13.55 8.30
N GLY A 200 -32.70 13.10 9.39
CA GLY A 200 -32.92 11.78 9.97
C GLY A 200 -31.89 11.45 11.05
N GLY A 201 -32.00 10.25 11.61
CA GLY A 201 -30.99 9.74 12.55
C GLY A 201 -29.63 9.54 11.88
N VAL A 202 -28.55 9.77 12.61
CA VAL A 202 -27.16 9.72 12.09
C VAL A 202 -26.51 8.40 12.46
N GLY A 203 -26.30 7.53 11.47
CA GLY A 203 -25.69 6.22 11.66
C GLY A 203 -24.16 6.23 11.65
N PHE A 204 -23.54 7.17 10.94
CA PHE A 204 -22.08 7.31 10.84
C PHE A 204 -21.77 8.68 10.23
N VAL A 205 -20.61 9.25 10.56
CA VAL A 205 -20.12 10.48 9.93
C VAL A 205 -18.67 10.30 9.55
N ALA A 206 -18.33 10.61 8.31
CA ALA A 206 -16.95 10.72 7.84
C ALA A 206 -16.71 12.14 7.34
N PHE A 207 -15.58 12.73 7.68
CA PHE A 207 -15.17 14.05 7.18
C PHE A 207 -14.14 13.90 6.06
N SER A 208 -14.18 14.82 5.10
CA SER A 208 -13.09 14.97 4.14
C SER A 208 -11.82 15.42 4.87
N PRO A 209 -10.62 15.12 4.36
CA PRO A 209 -9.37 15.52 5.02
C PRO A 209 -9.23 17.02 5.28
N ASP A 210 -9.81 17.85 4.42
CA ASP A 210 -9.87 19.32 4.54
C ASP A 210 -11.05 19.84 5.39
N LYS A 211 -11.89 18.93 5.90
CA LYS A 211 -13.12 19.17 6.67
C LYS A 211 -14.14 20.08 5.97
N GLN A 212 -14.05 20.24 4.66
CA GLN A 212 -15.00 21.02 3.86
C GLN A 212 -16.24 20.22 3.45
N GLN A 213 -16.20 18.89 3.59
CA GLN A 213 -17.31 18.03 3.29
C GLN A 213 -17.46 16.97 4.39
N LYS A 214 -18.69 16.49 4.56
CA LYS A 214 -18.97 15.35 5.44
C LYS A 214 -19.98 14.41 4.81
N ALA A 215 -19.69 13.13 4.88
CA ALA A 215 -20.59 12.06 4.50
C ALA A 215 -21.33 11.58 5.75
N VAL A 216 -22.65 11.66 5.74
CA VAL A 216 -23.49 11.28 6.88
C VAL A 216 -24.38 10.13 6.46
N HIS A 217 -24.32 9.00 7.18
CA HIS A 217 -25.29 7.91 7.00
C HIS A 217 -26.61 8.33 7.65
N ASN A 218 -27.64 8.49 6.82
CA ASN A 218 -28.99 8.82 7.26
C ASN A 218 -29.80 7.54 7.47
N LEU A 219 -30.07 7.21 8.74
CA LEU A 219 -30.78 6.00 9.15
C LEU A 219 -32.24 5.96 8.71
N SER A 220 -32.85 7.11 8.39
CA SER A 220 -34.25 7.17 7.96
C SER A 220 -34.45 6.70 6.52
N ILE A 221 -33.43 6.82 5.69
CA ILE A 221 -33.45 6.39 4.28
C ILE A 221 -32.42 5.31 3.96
N ASP A 222 -31.61 4.93 4.96
CA ASP A 222 -30.52 3.97 4.89
C ASP A 222 -29.55 4.21 3.72
N ARG A 223 -29.10 5.46 3.58
CA ARG A 223 -28.16 5.92 2.55
C ARG A 223 -27.21 6.97 3.10
N TYR A 224 -26.08 7.20 2.43
CA TYR A 224 -25.21 8.32 2.72
C TYR A 224 -25.70 9.59 2.03
N GLU A 225 -25.63 10.68 2.77
CA GLU A 225 -25.90 12.03 2.33
C GLU A 225 -24.61 12.84 2.43
N LEU A 226 -24.22 13.52 1.35
CA LEU A 226 -23.06 14.41 1.34
C LEU A 226 -23.50 15.81 1.78
N TYR A 227 -22.80 16.39 2.74
CA TYR A 227 -23.00 17.77 3.18
C TYR A 227 -21.74 18.59 2.91
N GLY A 228 -21.92 19.88 2.68
CA GLY A 228 -20.82 20.83 2.58
C GLY A 228 -20.24 21.19 3.95
N PRO A 229 -19.56 22.35 4.06
CA PRO A 229 -18.96 22.82 5.30
C PRO A 229 -20.00 22.94 6.43
N ALA A 230 -19.56 23.03 7.68
CA ALA A 230 -20.46 23.09 8.84
C ALA A 230 -21.52 24.22 8.74
N ASP A 231 -21.18 25.34 8.11
CA ASP A 231 -22.06 26.49 7.90
C ASP A 231 -23.07 26.28 6.76
N SER A 232 -22.89 25.22 5.96
CA SER A 232 -23.87 24.85 4.95
C SER A 232 -25.15 24.35 5.63
N GLY A 233 -26.29 24.87 5.19
CA GLY A 233 -27.59 24.54 5.75
C GLY A 233 -27.88 23.03 5.78
N PRO A 234 -28.99 22.59 6.43
CA PRO A 234 -29.27 21.18 6.71
C PRO A 234 -29.67 20.34 5.47
N SER A 235 -29.40 20.83 4.27
CA SER A 235 -29.72 20.14 3.03
C SER A 235 -28.47 19.49 2.44
N PRO A 236 -28.54 18.19 2.10
CA PRO A 236 -27.42 17.52 1.48
C PRO A 236 -27.20 18.00 0.04
N ILE A 237 -25.94 17.99 -0.38
CA ILE A 237 -25.50 18.24 -1.77
C ILE A 237 -25.96 17.09 -2.66
N SER A 238 -25.78 15.85 -2.20
CA SER A 238 -26.12 14.65 -2.95
C SER A 238 -26.36 13.45 -2.03
N ARG A 239 -26.83 12.35 -2.63
CA ARG A 239 -27.07 11.08 -1.94
C ARG A 239 -26.41 9.94 -2.70
N PHE A 240 -25.83 8.99 -1.98
CA PHE A 240 -25.14 7.84 -2.55
C PHE A 240 -25.16 6.66 -1.57
N GLY A 241 -24.69 5.50 -2.01
CA GLY A 241 -24.60 4.29 -1.18
C GLY A 241 -25.78 3.32 -1.32
N CYS A 242 -25.60 2.15 -0.69
CA CYS A 242 -26.47 0.99 -0.77
C CYS A 242 -27.50 0.92 0.36
N SER A 243 -28.66 0.31 0.08
CA SER A 243 -29.88 0.34 0.88
C SER A 243 -29.91 -0.63 2.07
N ARG A 244 -28.78 -0.84 2.75
CA ARG A 244 -28.68 -1.81 3.86
C ARG A 244 -27.83 -1.27 5.02
N LYS A 245 -27.70 -2.03 6.13
CA LYS A 245 -27.14 -1.56 7.41
C LYS A 245 -25.62 -1.32 7.33
N ILE A 246 -25.21 -0.15 6.85
CA ILE A 246 -23.79 0.18 6.70
C ILE A 246 -23.18 0.65 8.03
N LYS A 247 -22.00 0.10 8.36
CA LYS A 247 -21.14 0.55 9.46
C LYS A 247 -19.81 1.02 8.87
N GLY A 248 -19.74 2.30 8.53
CA GLY A 248 -18.49 2.97 8.18
C GLY A 248 -18.44 3.52 6.76
N ALA A 249 -17.92 4.74 6.68
CA ALA A 249 -17.50 5.36 5.45
C ALA A 249 -16.18 6.10 5.67
N ALA A 250 -15.41 6.30 4.61
CA ALA A 250 -14.20 7.09 4.66
C ALA A 250 -13.98 7.79 3.33
N PHE A 251 -13.44 9.00 3.37
CA PHE A 251 -12.99 9.68 2.16
C PHE A 251 -11.70 9.01 1.64
N ALA A 252 -11.56 8.92 0.33
CA ALA A 252 -10.36 8.43 -0.33
C ALA A 252 -10.01 9.35 -1.50
N GLU A 253 -8.71 9.55 -1.74
CA GLU A 253 -8.20 10.27 -2.91
C GLU A 253 -8.78 11.70 -3.10
N GLY A 254 -9.32 12.31 -2.03
CA GLY A 254 -9.96 13.64 -2.04
C GLY A 254 -11.29 13.73 -2.78
N VAL A 255 -11.58 12.82 -3.73
CA VAL A 255 -12.76 12.88 -4.61
C VAL A 255 -13.64 11.63 -4.56
N ARG A 256 -13.32 10.68 -3.68
CA ARG A 256 -14.07 9.43 -3.52
C ARG A 256 -14.53 9.25 -2.08
N ILE A 257 -15.64 8.52 -1.95
CA ILE A 257 -16.11 8.02 -0.67
C ILE A 257 -16.19 6.52 -0.77
N ILE A 258 -15.57 5.86 0.19
CA ILE A 258 -15.61 4.42 0.36
C ILE A 258 -16.68 4.14 1.40
N CYS A 259 -17.64 3.27 1.09
CA CYS A 259 -18.63 2.82 2.05
C CYS A 259 -18.71 1.30 2.12
N GLY A 260 -18.89 0.79 3.34
CA GLY A 260 -19.17 -0.63 3.54
C GLY A 260 -20.55 -1.00 3.02
N GLY A 261 -20.74 -2.27 2.70
CA GLY A 261 -22.01 -2.85 2.27
C GLY A 261 -22.33 -4.11 3.07
N ASP A 262 -23.45 -4.73 2.70
CA ASP A 262 -23.74 -6.09 3.10
C ASP A 262 -22.97 -7.09 2.22
N GLU A 263 -22.97 -8.37 2.59
CA GLU A 263 -22.44 -9.44 1.75
C GLU A 263 -20.95 -9.21 1.40
N GLY A 264 -20.16 -8.67 2.32
CA GLY A 264 -18.72 -8.47 2.14
C GLY A 264 -18.32 -7.37 1.15
N THR A 265 -19.28 -6.61 0.62
CA THR A 265 -19.00 -5.68 -0.48
C THR A 265 -18.60 -4.30 0.05
N VAL A 266 -17.52 -3.74 -0.51
CA VAL A 266 -17.10 -2.35 -0.29
C VAL A 266 -17.30 -1.57 -1.59
N TYR A 267 -18.00 -0.44 -1.49
CA TYR A 267 -18.31 0.40 -2.65
C TYR A 267 -17.37 1.60 -2.72
N VAL A 268 -16.82 1.85 -3.91
CA VAL A 268 -16.01 3.02 -4.22
C VAL A 268 -16.89 3.99 -5.00
N CYS A 269 -17.34 5.06 -4.36
CA CYS A 269 -18.24 6.05 -4.94
C CYS A 269 -17.47 7.31 -5.36
N ASN A 270 -17.74 7.82 -6.57
CA ASN A 270 -17.24 9.11 -7.03
C ASN A 270 -18.11 10.25 -6.51
N ILE A 271 -17.49 11.25 -5.88
CA ILE A 271 -18.23 12.40 -5.33
C ILE A 271 -18.84 13.26 -6.46
N PRO A 272 -18.07 13.79 -7.44
CA PRO A 272 -18.62 14.60 -8.54
C PRO A 272 -19.79 13.98 -9.30
N ASN A 273 -19.72 12.69 -9.64
CA ASN A 273 -20.68 12.06 -10.53
C ASN A 273 -21.79 11.28 -9.78
N HIS A 274 -21.64 11.08 -8.47
CA HIS A 274 -22.57 10.34 -7.61
C HIS A 274 -22.76 8.86 -8.03
N GLU A 275 -21.80 8.29 -8.75
CA GLU A 275 -21.83 6.91 -9.26
C GLU A 275 -20.88 5.99 -8.48
N ILE A 276 -21.22 4.71 -8.46
CA ILE A 276 -20.33 3.65 -7.97
C ILE A 276 -19.31 3.36 -9.08
N GLU A 277 -18.04 3.70 -8.85
CA GLU A 277 -16.94 3.41 -9.79
C GLU A 277 -16.52 1.95 -9.72
N GLN A 278 -16.60 1.35 -8.53
CA GLN A 278 -16.10 0.01 -8.28
C GLN A 278 -16.78 -0.65 -7.08
N GLU A 279 -16.95 -1.97 -7.19
CA GLU A 279 -17.35 -2.87 -6.10
C GLU A 279 -16.16 -3.78 -5.76
N LEU A 280 -15.82 -3.87 -4.47
CA LEU A 280 -14.75 -4.71 -3.94
C LEU A 280 -15.39 -5.80 -3.08
N ILE A 281 -15.28 -7.05 -3.52
CA ILE A 281 -15.98 -8.18 -2.89
C ILE A 281 -14.98 -8.97 -2.05
N GLN A 282 -15.23 -9.07 -0.74
CA GLN A 282 -14.47 -9.91 0.18
C GLN A 282 -14.91 -11.37 0.08
N ASP A 283 -14.04 -12.29 0.49
CA ASP A 283 -14.42 -13.71 0.61
C ASP A 283 -15.40 -13.94 1.79
N ASP A 284 -15.44 -13.02 2.75
CA ASP A 284 -16.39 -13.01 3.87
C ASP A 284 -17.71 -12.36 3.42
N TYR A 285 -18.84 -13.05 3.63
CA TYR A 285 -20.19 -12.57 3.31
C TYR A 285 -20.82 -11.73 4.43
N GLY A 286 -20.10 -11.45 5.51
CA GLY A 286 -20.55 -10.59 6.59
C GLY A 286 -20.74 -9.13 6.18
N THR A 287 -21.56 -8.40 6.94
CA THR A 287 -21.67 -6.94 6.79
C THR A 287 -20.33 -6.28 7.14
N ILE A 288 -19.91 -5.31 6.33
CA ILE A 288 -18.72 -4.51 6.62
C ILE A 288 -18.98 -3.66 7.88
N CYS A 289 -18.22 -3.96 8.93
CA CYS A 289 -18.39 -3.36 10.27
C CYS A 289 -17.40 -2.23 10.54
N ALA A 290 -16.23 -2.28 9.91
CA ALA A 290 -15.20 -1.26 10.05
C ALA A 290 -14.50 -1.00 8.71
N LEU A 291 -14.20 0.27 8.45
CA LEU A 291 -13.55 0.72 7.24
C LEU A 291 -12.64 1.93 7.53
N THR A 292 -11.47 1.95 6.93
CA THR A 292 -10.54 3.08 7.00
C THR A 292 -9.73 3.18 5.71
N THR A 293 -9.22 4.37 5.41
CA THR A 293 -8.46 4.66 4.20
C THR A 293 -7.15 5.33 4.56
N CYS A 294 -6.12 5.13 3.74
CA CYS A 294 -4.85 5.82 3.86
C CYS A 294 -4.30 6.08 2.46
N SER A 295 -3.64 7.22 2.27
CA SER A 295 -2.92 7.51 1.03
C SER A 295 -1.45 7.72 1.36
N THR A 296 -0.60 6.85 0.81
CA THR A 296 0.85 6.95 0.88
C THR A 296 1.39 7.52 -0.43
N ARG A 297 2.69 7.77 -0.50
CA ARG A 297 3.35 8.17 -1.76
C ARG A 297 3.08 7.18 -2.90
N ASN A 298 2.99 5.89 -2.58
CA ASN A 298 3.03 4.82 -3.57
C ASN A 298 1.66 4.17 -3.81
N TYR A 299 0.80 4.16 -2.80
CA TYR A 299 -0.53 3.53 -2.86
C TYR A 299 -1.59 4.36 -2.14
N HIS A 300 -2.78 4.36 -2.72
CA HIS A 300 -4.02 4.55 -1.99
C HIS A 300 -4.47 3.19 -1.45
N LEU A 301 -4.75 3.13 -0.15
CA LEU A 301 -5.10 1.92 0.58
C LEU A 301 -6.49 2.05 1.19
N ILE A 302 -7.23 0.94 1.17
CA ILE A 302 -8.48 0.76 1.90
C ILE A 302 -8.29 -0.46 2.79
N ALA A 303 -8.61 -0.34 4.07
CA ALA A 303 -8.77 -1.48 4.95
C ALA A 303 -10.24 -1.64 5.30
N SER A 304 -10.74 -2.87 5.18
CA SER A 304 -12.12 -3.20 5.47
C SER A 304 -12.19 -4.51 6.23
N ALA A 305 -13.13 -4.59 7.17
CA ALA A 305 -13.36 -5.81 7.94
C ALA A 305 -14.86 -6.10 8.03
N ALA A 306 -15.19 -7.38 7.85
CA ALA A 306 -16.52 -7.92 7.94
C ALA A 306 -16.74 -8.62 9.29
N GLY A 307 -17.99 -9.03 9.52
CA GLY A 307 -18.49 -9.48 10.81
C GLY A 307 -18.47 -10.99 11.05
N GLU A 308 -17.97 -11.83 10.14
CA GLU A 308 -18.00 -13.29 10.35
C GLU A 308 -16.62 -13.86 10.73
N LEU A 309 -16.66 -15.14 11.10
CA LEU A 309 -15.51 -15.89 11.56
C LEU A 309 -14.77 -16.54 10.38
N PRO A 310 -13.45 -16.36 10.25
CA PRO A 310 -12.55 -15.53 11.07
C PRO A 310 -12.66 -14.04 10.74
N ALA A 311 -12.49 -13.19 11.76
CA ALA A 311 -12.54 -11.73 11.67
C ALA A 311 -11.33 -11.16 10.90
N CYS A 312 -11.30 -11.41 9.59
CA CYS A 312 -10.24 -11.00 8.68
C CYS A 312 -10.33 -9.50 8.36
N VAL A 313 -9.16 -8.91 8.11
CA VAL A 313 -9.06 -7.55 7.57
C VAL A 313 -8.52 -7.61 6.15
N TYR A 314 -9.26 -7.05 5.20
CA TYR A 314 -8.89 -7.01 3.79
C TYR A 314 -8.25 -5.66 3.47
N ILE A 315 -7.07 -5.71 2.85
CA ILE A 315 -6.33 -4.53 2.40
C ILE A 315 -6.43 -4.46 0.88
N TRP A 316 -7.01 -3.37 0.39
CA TRP A 316 -7.11 -3.05 -1.02
C TRP A 316 -6.11 -1.97 -1.37
N GLY A 317 -5.40 -2.11 -2.48
CA GLY A 317 -4.40 -1.17 -2.94
C GLY A 317 -4.68 -0.67 -4.34
N LYS A 318 -4.41 0.61 -4.56
CA LYS A 318 -4.39 1.26 -5.87
C LYS A 318 -3.11 2.08 -5.99
N PRO A 319 -2.23 1.81 -6.97
CA PRO A 319 -1.01 2.60 -7.17
C PRO A 319 -1.34 4.07 -7.41
N THR A 320 -0.54 4.96 -6.81
CA THR A 320 -0.63 6.40 -7.09
C THR A 320 -0.13 6.70 -8.50
N GLN A 321 -0.49 7.87 -9.04
CA GLN A 321 0.03 8.33 -10.32
C GLN A 321 1.55 8.47 -10.32
N LEU A 322 2.11 8.91 -9.19
CA LEU A 322 3.56 9.04 -9.02
C LEU A 322 4.26 7.68 -9.15
N ARG A 323 3.78 6.67 -8.42
CA ARG A 323 4.32 5.32 -8.54
C ARG A 323 4.19 4.77 -9.96
N GLN A 324 3.05 5.00 -10.61
CA GLN A 324 2.85 4.55 -11.98
C GLN A 324 3.86 5.18 -12.95
N ALA A 325 4.18 6.46 -12.75
CA ALA A 325 5.20 7.15 -13.55
C ALA A 325 6.59 6.57 -13.29
N GLU A 326 6.95 6.34 -12.02
CA GLU A 326 8.23 5.72 -11.62
C GLU A 326 8.37 4.27 -12.16
N ASP A 327 7.31 3.46 -12.07
CA ASP A 327 7.29 2.08 -12.61
C ASP A 327 7.43 2.09 -14.15
N MET A 328 6.82 3.06 -14.83
CA MET A 328 6.93 3.24 -16.29
C MET A 328 8.33 3.70 -16.71
N GLU A 329 8.95 4.59 -15.96
CA GLU A 329 10.33 5.04 -16.19
C GLU A 329 11.32 3.88 -16.04
N GLN A 330 11.21 3.09 -14.97
CA GLN A 330 12.05 1.91 -14.75
C GLN A 330 11.90 0.86 -15.86
N GLU A 331 10.67 0.61 -16.32
CA GLU A 331 10.44 -0.32 -17.43
C GLU A 331 11.02 0.22 -18.75
N LEU A 332 10.92 1.53 -19.01
CA LEU A 332 11.53 2.14 -20.19
C LEU A 332 13.06 2.04 -20.14
N GLU A 333 13.69 2.33 -19.00
CA GLU A 333 15.13 2.17 -18.80
C GLU A 333 15.57 0.73 -19.00
N ARG A 334 14.79 -0.23 -18.49
CA ARG A 334 15.06 -1.66 -18.68
C ARG A 334 14.97 -2.05 -20.15
N GLN A 335 13.93 -1.61 -20.88
CA GLN A 335 13.78 -1.87 -22.31
C GLN A 335 14.89 -1.22 -23.13
N GLN A 336 15.34 -0.01 -22.76
CA GLN A 336 16.48 0.64 -23.39
C GLN A 336 17.78 -0.14 -23.16
N LEU A 337 18.00 -0.62 -21.94
CA LEU A 337 19.18 -1.44 -21.62
C LEU A 337 19.16 -2.79 -22.36
N GLU A 338 18.01 -3.46 -22.42
CA GLU A 338 17.82 -4.69 -23.19
C GLU A 338 18.07 -4.46 -24.69
N ALA A 339 17.53 -3.38 -25.25
CA ALA A 339 17.75 -3.00 -26.65
C ALA A 339 19.22 -2.66 -26.95
N GLN A 340 19.90 -1.93 -26.05
CA GLN A 340 21.31 -1.61 -26.18
C GLN A 340 22.17 -2.88 -26.12
N THR A 341 21.87 -3.78 -25.18
CA THR A 341 22.57 -5.06 -25.04
C THR A 341 22.38 -5.93 -26.29
N ALA A 342 21.18 -5.94 -26.87
CA ALA A 342 20.91 -6.64 -28.12
C ALA A 342 21.66 -6.03 -29.31
N LEU A 343 21.74 -4.70 -29.39
CA LEU A 343 22.51 -3.99 -30.42
C LEU A 343 24.02 -4.29 -30.32
N ASP A 344 24.57 -4.25 -29.11
CA ASP A 344 25.99 -4.56 -28.86
C ASP A 344 26.30 -6.03 -29.23
N ALA A 345 25.40 -6.97 -28.87
CA ALA A 345 25.54 -8.38 -29.24
C ALA A 345 25.46 -8.61 -30.76
N ALA A 346 24.56 -7.91 -31.47
CA ALA A 346 24.45 -7.99 -32.92
C ALA A 346 25.71 -7.44 -33.61
N THR A 347 26.24 -6.31 -33.13
CA THR A 347 27.47 -5.68 -33.64
C THR A 347 28.68 -6.60 -33.42
N LEU A 348 28.75 -7.27 -32.27
CA LEU A 348 29.79 -8.24 -31.97
C LEU A 348 29.69 -9.47 -32.88
N ALA A 349 28.47 -9.98 -33.14
CA ALA A 349 28.24 -11.11 -34.01
C ALA A 349 28.62 -10.82 -35.47
N GLN A 350 28.25 -9.64 -35.99
CA GLN A 350 28.66 -9.17 -37.31
C GLN A 350 30.19 -9.04 -37.40
N SER A 351 30.81 -8.38 -36.42
CA SER A 351 32.27 -8.22 -36.35
C SER A 351 32.99 -9.57 -36.33
N ARG A 352 32.42 -10.57 -35.64
CA ARG A 352 32.94 -11.94 -35.58
C ARG A 352 32.82 -12.65 -36.94
N GLN A 353 31.68 -12.52 -37.61
CA GLN A 353 31.46 -13.12 -38.93
C GLN A 353 32.42 -12.55 -39.98
N GLU A 354 32.67 -11.24 -39.96
CA GLU A 354 33.66 -10.58 -40.82
C GLU A 354 35.09 -11.09 -40.55
N ALA A 355 35.46 -11.23 -39.27
CA ALA A 355 36.76 -11.77 -38.88
C ALA A 355 36.96 -13.24 -39.30
N GLU A 356 35.92 -14.07 -39.21
CA GLU A 356 35.94 -15.46 -39.67
C GLU A 356 36.10 -15.55 -41.19
N SER A 357 35.40 -14.70 -41.95
CA SER A 357 35.55 -14.58 -43.42
C SER A 357 36.98 -14.21 -43.82
N LEU A 358 37.55 -13.18 -43.19
CA LEU A 358 38.93 -12.74 -43.44
C LEU A 358 39.95 -13.83 -43.10
N ARG A 359 39.73 -14.58 -42.01
CA ARG A 359 40.58 -15.72 -41.64
C ARG A 359 40.51 -16.84 -42.67
N ALA A 360 39.33 -17.16 -43.19
CA ALA A 360 39.17 -18.16 -44.25
C ALA A 360 39.88 -17.73 -45.54
N GLU A 361 39.76 -16.45 -45.93
CA GLU A 361 40.46 -15.89 -47.08
C GLU A 361 41.99 -15.95 -46.91
N TRP A 362 42.48 -15.60 -45.72
CA TRP A 362 43.89 -15.70 -45.38
C TRP A 362 44.40 -17.15 -45.38
N ALA A 363 43.63 -18.10 -44.83
CA ALA A 363 43.99 -19.51 -44.86
C ALA A 363 44.10 -20.05 -46.30
N ALA A 364 43.18 -19.65 -47.18
CA ALA A 364 43.24 -20.00 -48.60
C ALA A 364 44.48 -19.41 -49.30
N LYS A 365 44.82 -18.15 -49.01
CA LYS A 365 46.06 -17.51 -49.50
C LYS A 365 47.31 -18.25 -49.02
N VAL A 366 47.39 -18.61 -47.73
CA VAL A 366 48.50 -19.36 -47.15
C VAL A 366 48.64 -20.74 -47.82
N GLU A 367 47.54 -21.44 -48.05
CA GLU A 367 47.56 -22.75 -48.70
C GLU A 367 48.00 -22.64 -50.17
N ASN A 368 47.57 -21.61 -50.90
CA ASN A 368 48.08 -21.32 -52.24
C ASN A 368 49.59 -21.05 -52.23
N VAL A 369 50.10 -20.30 -51.26
CA VAL A 369 51.56 -20.07 -51.10
C VAL A 369 52.29 -21.39 -50.81
N ARG A 370 51.74 -22.26 -49.95
CA ARG A 370 52.32 -23.59 -49.69
C ARG A 370 52.36 -24.45 -50.96
N ARG A 371 51.27 -24.49 -51.73
CA ARG A 371 51.22 -25.20 -53.02
C ARG A 371 52.24 -24.66 -54.02
N LEU A 372 52.37 -23.34 -54.11
CA LEU A 372 53.38 -22.69 -54.96
C LEU A 372 54.80 -23.07 -54.53
N LYS A 373 55.11 -23.02 -53.23
CA LYS A 373 56.42 -23.46 -52.70
C LYS A 373 56.70 -24.93 -53.04
N ALA A 374 55.74 -25.82 -52.80
CA ALA A 374 55.88 -27.25 -53.12
C ALA A 374 56.09 -27.49 -54.62
N ASN A 375 55.41 -26.73 -55.49
CA ASN A 375 55.60 -26.80 -56.94
C ASN A 375 56.98 -26.29 -57.37
N VAL A 376 57.47 -25.21 -56.76
CA VAL A 376 58.82 -24.69 -56.99
C VAL A 376 59.87 -25.71 -56.55
N GLU A 377 59.69 -26.32 -55.37
CA GLU A 377 60.57 -27.40 -54.90
C GLU A 377 60.55 -28.58 -55.85
N ARG A 378 59.39 -29.11 -56.25
CA ARG A 378 59.28 -30.19 -57.24
C ARG A 378 59.96 -29.85 -58.56
N LYS A 379 59.81 -28.62 -59.06
CA LYS A 379 60.52 -28.15 -60.28
C LYS A 379 62.03 -28.16 -60.05
N ARG A 380 62.51 -27.74 -58.88
CA ARG A 380 63.92 -27.76 -58.50
C ARG A 380 64.47 -29.19 -58.42
N THR A 381 63.74 -30.13 -57.80
CA THR A 381 64.12 -31.55 -57.73
C THR A 381 64.14 -32.18 -59.12
N ARG A 382 63.12 -31.90 -59.95
CA ARG A 382 63.05 -32.40 -61.33
C ARG A 382 64.20 -31.87 -62.19
N ASN A 383 64.55 -30.59 -62.06
CA ASN A 383 65.72 -30.00 -62.72
C ASN A 383 67.04 -30.62 -62.24
N LEU A 384 67.15 -30.94 -60.94
CA LEU A 384 68.33 -31.61 -60.39
C LEU A 384 68.47 -33.05 -60.92
N ILE A 385 67.36 -33.78 -61.01
CA ILE A 385 67.30 -35.14 -61.57
C ILE A 385 67.65 -35.12 -63.06
N LEU A 386 67.07 -34.18 -63.84
CA LEU A 386 67.40 -34.00 -65.26
C LEU A 386 68.88 -33.69 -65.47
N ARG A 387 69.48 -32.83 -64.64
CA ARG A 387 70.93 -32.58 -64.67
C ARG A 387 71.75 -33.83 -64.36
N ARG A 388 71.35 -34.63 -63.36
CA ARG A 388 72.02 -35.90 -63.04
C ARG A 388 71.89 -36.94 -64.16
N PHE A 389 70.72 -37.06 -64.78
CA PHE A 389 70.51 -37.94 -65.94
C PHE A 389 71.35 -37.50 -67.14
N LEU A 390 71.44 -36.21 -67.42
CA LEU A 390 72.28 -35.68 -68.48
C LEU A 390 73.77 -35.99 -68.25
N VAL A 391 74.24 -35.89 -67.01
CA VAL A 391 75.61 -36.26 -66.63
C VAL A 391 75.83 -37.78 -66.75
N LEU A 392 74.85 -38.60 -66.32
CA LEU A 392 74.93 -40.05 -66.43
C LEU A 392 74.93 -40.52 -67.89
N SER A 393 74.11 -39.95 -68.75
CA SER A 393 74.06 -40.31 -70.17
C SER A 393 75.35 -39.94 -70.90
N ILE A 394 75.99 -38.82 -70.54
CA ILE A 394 77.33 -38.45 -71.04
C ILE A 394 78.40 -39.46 -70.58
N LEU A 395 78.28 -40.01 -69.37
CA LEU A 395 79.24 -41.00 -68.81
C LEU A 395 79.01 -42.44 -69.31
N ILE A 396 77.78 -42.81 -69.65
CA ILE A 396 77.42 -44.18 -70.08
C ILE A 396 77.61 -44.37 -71.59
N LEU A 397 77.45 -43.33 -72.40
CA LEU A 397 77.63 -43.40 -73.86
C LEU A 397 78.98 -44.05 -74.31
N PRO A 398 80.13 -43.74 -73.69
CA PRO A 398 81.41 -44.37 -74.06
C PRO A 398 81.49 -45.86 -73.69
N ILE A 399 80.80 -46.28 -72.62
CA ILE A 399 80.83 -47.65 -72.08
C ILE A 399 79.95 -48.58 -72.94
N VAL A 400 78.80 -48.08 -73.40
CA VAL A 400 77.92 -48.86 -74.30
C VAL A 400 78.55 -49.01 -75.69
N MET A 401 79.26 -47.99 -76.19
CA MET A 401 80.00 -48.12 -77.46
C MET A 401 81.15 -49.13 -77.41
N THR A 402 81.84 -49.25 -76.26
CA THR A 402 82.92 -50.23 -76.09
C THR A 402 82.41 -51.67 -75.97
N LEU A 403 81.25 -51.89 -75.32
CA LEU A 403 80.58 -53.20 -75.28
C LEU A 403 80.01 -53.63 -76.64
N TRP A 404 79.52 -52.69 -77.45
CA TRP A 404 79.04 -52.98 -78.81
C TRP A 404 80.18 -53.36 -79.77
N CYS A 405 81.37 -52.76 -79.61
CA CYS A 405 82.57 -53.19 -80.33
C CYS A 405 83.06 -54.59 -79.94
N HIS A 406 82.78 -55.06 -78.72
CA HIS A 406 83.19 -56.39 -78.27
C HIS A 406 82.25 -57.51 -78.75
N TYR A 407 80.97 -57.21 -78.95
CA TYR A 407 79.96 -58.19 -79.42
C TYR A 407 79.98 -58.40 -80.94
N ALA A 408 80.63 -57.52 -81.71
CA ALA A 408 80.76 -57.66 -83.16
C ALA A 408 81.99 -58.49 -83.61
N LEU A 409 82.73 -59.08 -82.67
CA LEU A 409 83.99 -59.81 -82.90
C LEU A 409 83.95 -61.27 -82.41
N VAL A 410 82.77 -61.78 -82.03
CA VAL A 410 82.45 -63.19 -81.77
C VAL A 410 81.30 -63.57 -82.68
#